data_AF-A0A257YP63-F1
#
_entry.id   AF-A0A257YP63-F1
#
_cell.length_a   1.000
_cell.length_b   1.000
_cell.length_c   1.000
_cell.angle_alpha   90.00
_cell.angle_beta   90.00
_cell.angle_gamma   90.00
#
_symmetry.space_group_name_H-M   'P 1'
#
loop_
_entity.id
_entity.type
_entity.pdbx_description
1 polymer ?
#
loop_
_entity_poly.entity_id
_entity_poly.type
_entity_poly.pdbx_seq_one_letter_code
_entity_poly.pdbx_strand_id
1 'polypeptide(L)'
;MTYIDGFLIPVRTRDREVYRAHEAKWWPTFRDAGALSLVVGWGDDVPAGTCTDFRRAVDLKDDETVVFAWMTWPDKDTRDKAYAAMMADPAMTTGMEMPFDGKRMVFGGFVPILTEV
;
A
#
# COMPACT_ATOMS: atom_id res chain seq x y z
N MET A 1 2.53 -5.88 -19.76
CA MET A 1 1.64 -6.82 -19.04
C MET A 1 1.40 -6.21 -17.69
N THR A 2 0.14 -6.19 -17.23
CA THR A 2 -0.27 -5.53 -15.99
C THR A 2 0.68 -5.87 -14.85
N TYR A 3 0.98 -4.91 -13.99
CA TYR A 3 1.84 -5.10 -12.83
C TYR A 3 1.11 -4.61 -11.57
N ILE A 4 1.39 -5.23 -10.43
CA ILE A 4 0.70 -4.94 -9.17
C ILE A 4 1.76 -4.65 -8.12
N ASP A 5 1.65 -3.53 -7.42
CA ASP A 5 2.29 -3.38 -6.10
C ASP A 5 1.26 -3.79 -5.04
N GLY A 6 1.63 -4.69 -4.13
CA GLY A 6 0.79 -5.16 -3.02
C GLY A 6 1.39 -4.75 -1.67
N PHE A 7 0.51 -4.41 -0.73
CA PHE A 7 0.88 -3.86 0.58
C PHE A 7 0.08 -4.47 1.72
N LEU A 8 0.76 -4.73 2.83
CA LEU A 8 0.17 -4.93 4.15
C LEU A 8 0.75 -3.94 5.14
N ILE A 9 -0.11 -3.18 5.79
CA ILE A 9 0.30 -2.02 6.58
C ILE A 9 -0.39 -2.06 7.95
N PRO A 10 0.36 -2.00 9.07
CA PRO A 10 -0.22 -1.85 10.40
C PRO A 10 -0.55 -0.37 10.65
N VAL A 11 -1.82 -0.03 10.81
CA VAL A 11 -2.27 1.34 11.06
C VAL A 11 -2.96 1.39 12.42
N ARG A 12 -2.66 2.40 13.23
CA ARG A 12 -3.41 2.63 14.48
C ARG A 12 -4.90 2.72 14.18
N THR A 13 -5.71 1.98 14.91
CA THR A 13 -7.15 1.86 14.63
C THR A 13 -7.86 3.21 14.68
N ARG A 14 -7.45 4.10 15.58
CA ARG A 14 -7.98 5.47 15.69
C ARG A 14 -7.62 6.38 14.51
N ASP A 15 -6.58 6.04 13.75
CA ASP A 15 -6.02 6.88 12.68
C ASP A 15 -6.55 6.47 11.28
N ARG A 16 -7.66 5.71 11.22
CA ARG A 16 -8.29 5.25 9.96
C ARG A 16 -8.50 6.36 8.94
N GLU A 17 -9.12 7.48 9.35
CA GLU A 17 -9.38 8.60 8.42
C GLU A 17 -8.11 9.37 8.07
N VAL A 18 -7.14 9.45 8.98
CA VAL A 18 -5.82 10.05 8.70
C VAL A 18 -5.11 9.24 7.62
N TYR A 19 -5.12 7.91 7.73
CA TYR A 19 -4.55 7.01 6.74
C TYR A 19 -5.29 7.10 5.39
N ARG A 20 -6.64 7.11 5.40
CA ARG A 20 -7.41 7.30 4.15
C ARG A 20 -7.06 8.62 3.47
N ALA A 21 -6.96 9.72 4.23
CA ALA A 21 -6.60 11.03 3.70
C ALA A 21 -5.16 11.06 3.16
N HIS A 22 -4.24 10.33 3.81
CA HIS A 22 -2.88 10.12 3.31
C HIS A 22 -2.91 9.46 1.93
N GLU A 23 -3.57 8.31 1.76
CA GLU A 23 -3.65 7.63 0.46
C GLU A 23 -4.29 8.50 -0.63
N ALA A 24 -5.37 9.21 -0.29
CA ALA A 24 -6.06 10.11 -1.22
C ALA A 24 -5.18 11.30 -1.66
N LYS A 25 -4.26 11.76 -0.79
CA LYS A 25 -3.34 12.85 -1.10
C LYS A 25 -2.27 12.41 -2.12
N TRP A 26 -1.76 11.18 -2.01
CA TRP A 26 -0.68 10.68 -2.87
C TRP A 26 -1.17 10.06 -4.17
N TRP A 27 -2.40 9.54 -4.19
CA TRP A 27 -2.97 8.89 -5.37
C TRP A 27 -2.85 9.71 -6.67
N PRO A 28 -3.15 11.03 -6.70
CA PRO A 28 -2.99 11.82 -7.93
C PRO A 28 -1.58 11.73 -8.53
N THR A 29 -0.52 11.73 -7.71
CA THR A 29 0.85 11.61 -8.20
C THR A 29 1.10 10.27 -8.90
N PHE A 30 0.63 9.17 -8.32
CA PHE A 30 0.77 7.84 -8.93
C PHE A 30 -0.08 7.69 -10.19
N ARG A 31 -1.33 8.18 -10.15
CA ARG A 31 -2.23 8.19 -11.30
C ARG A 31 -1.62 8.98 -12.47
N ASP A 32 -1.12 10.18 -12.20
CA ASP A 32 -0.54 11.06 -13.22
C ASP A 32 0.79 10.47 -13.75
N ALA A 33 1.46 9.62 -12.97
CA ALA A 33 2.61 8.82 -13.39
C ALA A 33 2.25 7.50 -14.09
N GLY A 34 0.96 7.20 -14.29
CA GLY A 34 0.48 6.06 -15.09
C GLY A 34 -0.09 4.88 -14.31
N ALA A 35 -0.29 4.99 -12.98
CA ALA A 35 -1.05 3.99 -12.23
C ALA A 35 -2.52 3.96 -12.67
N LEU A 36 -3.10 2.76 -12.72
CA LEU A 36 -4.46 2.54 -13.22
C LEU A 36 -5.50 2.59 -12.09
N SER A 37 -5.21 1.98 -10.95
CA SER A 37 -6.09 2.01 -9.77
C SER A 37 -5.31 1.83 -8.48
N LEU A 38 -5.89 2.34 -7.40
CA LEU A 38 -5.50 2.07 -6.02
C LEU A 38 -6.72 1.56 -5.27
N VAL A 39 -6.57 0.43 -4.58
CA VAL A 39 -7.58 -0.11 -3.68
C VAL A 39 -6.98 -0.20 -2.29
N VAL A 40 -7.72 0.30 -1.31
CA VAL A 40 -7.32 0.33 0.11
C VAL A 40 -8.42 -0.32 0.93
N GLY A 41 -8.17 -1.53 1.42
CA GLY A 41 -9.05 -2.29 2.30
C GLY A 41 -8.66 -2.10 3.77
N TRP A 42 -9.62 -1.71 4.60
CA TRP A 42 -9.47 -1.68 6.05
C TRP A 42 -9.91 -3.04 6.63
N GLY A 43 -9.11 -3.63 7.51
CA GLY A 43 -9.44 -4.91 8.14
C GLY A 43 -10.81 -4.89 8.83
N ASP A 44 -11.66 -5.84 8.46
CA ASP A 44 -13.02 -6.00 8.98
C ASP A 44 -13.18 -7.41 9.59
N ASP A 45 -13.13 -8.44 8.74
CA ASP A 45 -13.09 -9.85 9.15
C ASP A 45 -11.71 -10.46 8.82
N VAL A 46 -10.77 -10.34 9.77
CA VAL A 46 -9.38 -10.82 9.62
C VAL A 46 -9.11 -11.94 10.64
N PRO A 47 -9.27 -13.22 10.24
CA PRO A 47 -9.16 -14.33 11.18
C PRO A 47 -7.73 -14.51 11.70
N ALA A 48 -7.63 -14.93 12.95
CA ALA A 48 -6.36 -15.32 13.54
C ALA A 48 -5.99 -16.74 13.13
N GLY A 49 -4.80 -16.92 12.58
CA GLY A 49 -4.25 -18.23 12.25
C GLY A 49 -3.49 -18.86 13.43
N THR A 50 -3.02 -20.09 13.24
CA THR A 50 -2.12 -20.76 14.19
C THR A 50 -0.65 -20.69 13.78
N CYS A 51 -0.38 -20.72 12.46
CA CYS A 51 0.98 -20.63 11.90
C CYS A 51 1.26 -19.23 11.34
N THR A 52 0.39 -18.74 10.46
CA THR A 52 0.48 -17.42 9.83
C THR A 52 -0.89 -16.78 9.74
N ASP A 53 -0.92 -15.45 9.70
CA ASP A 53 -2.09 -14.64 9.31
C ASP A 53 -1.63 -13.21 8.96
N PHE A 54 -2.59 -12.37 8.54
CA PHE A 54 -2.33 -10.96 8.22
C PHE A 54 -1.82 -10.15 9.42
N ARG A 55 -2.22 -10.49 10.64
CA ARG A 55 -1.78 -9.78 11.86
C ARG A 55 -0.29 -10.05 12.13
N ARG A 56 0.12 -11.32 12.06
CA ARG A 56 1.51 -11.75 12.20
C ARG A 56 2.39 -11.25 11.06
N ALA A 57 1.85 -11.16 9.84
CA ALA A 57 2.61 -10.68 8.68
C ALA A 57 3.18 -9.25 8.88
N VAL A 58 2.50 -8.42 9.66
CA VAL A 58 2.92 -7.03 9.96
C VAL A 58 3.25 -6.79 11.43
N ASP A 59 3.42 -7.85 12.23
CA ASP A 59 3.62 -7.76 13.69
C ASP A 59 2.64 -6.75 14.34
N LEU A 60 1.34 -6.95 14.05
CA LEU A 60 0.26 -6.04 14.38
C LEU A 60 0.08 -5.92 15.90
N LYS A 61 0.00 -4.69 16.41
CA LYS A 61 -0.26 -4.40 17.82
C LYS A 61 -1.76 -4.37 18.12
N ASP A 62 -2.12 -4.46 19.40
CA ASP A 62 -3.51 -4.55 19.84
C ASP A 62 -4.35 -3.31 19.49
N ASP A 63 -3.71 -2.14 19.40
CA ASP A 63 -4.35 -0.86 19.03
C ASP A 63 -4.32 -0.58 17.52
N GLU A 64 -3.95 -1.57 16.70
CA GLU A 64 -3.80 -1.44 15.26
C GLU A 64 -4.78 -2.31 14.48
N THR A 65 -5.09 -1.86 13.26
CA THR A 65 -5.81 -2.59 12.23
C THR A 65 -4.89 -2.79 11.03
N VAL A 66 -4.92 -3.99 10.44
CA VAL A 66 -4.21 -4.26 9.20
C VAL A 66 -4.94 -3.64 8.03
N VAL A 67 -4.20 -2.96 7.16
CA VAL A 67 -4.66 -2.51 5.84
C VAL A 67 -4.11 -3.46 4.79
N PHE A 68 -4.97 -3.88 3.87
CA PHE A 68 -4.60 -4.58 2.65
C PHE A 68 -4.84 -3.66 1.47
N ALA A 69 -3.78 -3.29 0.77
CA ALA A 69 -3.86 -2.37 -0.35
C ALA A 69 -3.10 -2.90 -1.55
N TRP A 70 -3.53 -2.50 -2.74
CA TRP A 70 -2.78 -2.75 -3.97
C TRP A 70 -3.00 -1.64 -4.97
N MET A 71 -1.98 -1.45 -5.80
CA MET A 71 -1.98 -0.52 -6.92
C MET A 71 -1.72 -1.28 -8.21
N THR A 72 -2.50 -1.00 -9.24
CA THR A 72 -2.35 -1.64 -10.55
C THR A 72 -1.70 -0.68 -11.55
N TRP A 73 -0.90 -1.26 -12.45
CA TRP A 73 -0.10 -0.55 -13.44
C TRP A 73 -0.25 -1.22 -14.81
N PRO A 74 -0.10 -0.49 -15.92
CA PRO A 74 -0.14 -1.09 -17.26
C PRO A 74 1.03 -2.06 -17.50
N ASP A 75 2.19 -1.74 -16.91
CA ASP A 75 3.40 -2.56 -16.92
C ASP A 75 4.40 -2.14 -15.84
N LYS A 76 5.42 -2.97 -15.65
CA LYS A 76 6.50 -2.75 -14.68
C LYS A 76 7.37 -1.53 -15.04
N ASP A 77 7.59 -1.25 -16.32
CA ASP A 77 8.45 -0.14 -16.74
C ASP A 77 7.84 1.22 -16.35
N THR A 78 6.53 1.37 -16.55
CA THR A 78 5.74 2.52 -16.09
C THR A 78 5.84 2.66 -14.57
N ARG A 79 5.62 1.56 -13.83
CA ARG A 79 5.75 1.52 -12.38
C ARG A 79 7.15 1.96 -11.91
N ASP A 80 8.21 1.40 -12.50
CA ASP A 80 9.58 1.69 -12.09
C ASP A 80 9.96 3.15 -12.36
N LYS A 81 9.54 3.71 -13.50
CA LYS A 81 9.71 5.13 -13.82
C LYS A 81 8.99 6.03 -12.83
N ALA A 82 7.75 5.69 -12.46
CA ALA A 82 6.97 6.43 -11.47
C ALA A 82 7.67 6.46 -10.10
N TYR A 83 8.13 5.31 -9.60
CA TYR A 83 8.87 5.24 -8.34
C TYR A 83 10.21 5.98 -8.41
N ALA A 84 10.95 5.87 -9.52
CA ALA A 84 12.21 6.59 -9.70
C ALA A 84 12.01 8.12 -9.67
N ALA A 85 10.96 8.61 -10.34
CA ALA A 85 10.60 10.03 -10.33
C ALA A 85 10.21 10.50 -8.92
N MET A 86 9.42 9.70 -8.19
CA MET A 86 9.04 10.01 -6.81
C MET A 86 10.25 10.09 -5.87
N MET A 87 11.19 9.15 -5.96
CA MET A 87 12.39 9.15 -5.13
C MET A 87 13.34 10.30 -5.45
N ALA A 88 13.28 10.84 -6.67
CA ALA A 88 14.05 12.00 -7.08
C ALA A 88 13.42 13.33 -6.64
N ASP A 89 12.14 13.34 -6.25
CA ASP A 89 11.42 14.53 -5.83
C ASP A 89 11.65 14.83 -4.33
N PRO A 90 12.34 15.94 -3.99
CA PRO A 90 12.56 16.35 -2.60
C PRO A 90 11.26 16.56 -1.82
N ALA A 91 10.17 16.97 -2.47
CA ALA A 91 8.88 17.18 -1.83
C ALA A 91 8.20 15.87 -1.44
N MET A 92 8.54 14.76 -2.11
CA MET A 92 8.06 13.42 -1.80
C MET A 92 8.97 12.73 -0.77
N THR A 93 10.25 13.10 -0.69
CA THR A 93 11.22 12.49 0.23
C THR A 93 11.38 13.24 1.55
N THR A 94 10.99 14.51 1.62
CA THR A 94 11.06 15.34 2.84
C THR A 94 9.68 15.48 3.45
N GLY A 95 9.47 14.95 4.67
CA GLY A 95 8.26 15.21 5.44
C GLY A 95 7.06 14.32 5.14
N MET A 96 7.26 13.12 4.57
CA MET A 96 6.25 12.07 4.67
C MET A 96 6.15 11.59 6.11
N GLU A 97 5.32 12.26 6.90
CA GLU A 97 4.84 11.70 8.16
C GLU A 97 3.92 10.52 7.79
N MET A 98 4.52 9.32 7.73
CA MET A 98 3.76 8.10 7.51
C MET A 98 2.84 7.89 8.72
N PRO A 99 1.51 7.81 8.54
CA PRO A 99 0.57 7.58 9.64
C PRO A 99 0.59 6.13 10.15
N PHE A 100 1.70 5.42 9.92
CA PHE A 100 1.94 4.02 10.25
C PHE A 100 3.43 3.76 10.41
N ASP A 101 3.79 2.60 10.99
CA ASP A 101 5.18 2.18 11.13
C ASP A 101 5.68 1.50 9.85
N GLY A 102 6.37 2.27 9.01
CA GLY A 102 6.92 1.78 7.74
C GLY A 102 7.92 0.62 7.86
N LYS A 103 8.48 0.34 9.05
CA LYS A 103 9.39 -0.81 9.24
C LYS A 103 8.66 -2.15 9.26
N ARG A 104 7.37 -2.13 9.59
CA ARG A 104 6.50 -3.31 9.69
C ARG A 104 5.59 -3.47 8.46
N MET A 105 5.64 -2.53 7.52
CA MET A 105 4.98 -2.66 6.24
C MET A 105 5.60 -3.80 5.44
N VAL A 106 4.75 -4.70 4.93
CA VAL A 106 5.13 -5.68 3.91
C VAL A 106 4.73 -5.11 2.56
N PHE A 107 5.64 -5.11 1.60
CA PHE A 107 5.37 -4.65 0.24
C PHE A 107 6.09 -5.51 -0.80
N GLY A 108 5.54 -5.57 -2.02
CA GLY A 108 6.15 -6.30 -3.12
C GLY A 108 5.48 -6.02 -4.46
N GLY A 109 6.21 -6.29 -5.53
CA GLY A 109 5.73 -6.18 -6.91
C GLY A 109 5.40 -7.55 -7.49
N PHE A 110 4.28 -7.66 -8.20
CA PHE A 110 3.71 -8.91 -8.68
C PHE A 110 3.28 -8.81 -10.14
N VAL A 111 3.52 -9.90 -10.88
CA VAL A 111 2.96 -10.11 -12.21
C VAL A 111 1.70 -10.96 -12.04
N PRO A 112 0.50 -10.48 -12.44
CA PRO A 112 -0.72 -11.26 -12.35
C PRO A 112 -0.64 -12.44 -13.32
N ILE A 113 -1.03 -13.62 -12.82
CA ILE A 113 -1.13 -14.86 -13.62
C ILE A 113 -2.57 -15.17 -14.02
N LEU A 114 -3.56 -14.51 -13.39
CA LEU A 114 -4.98 -14.62 -13.67
C LEU A 114 -5.63 -13.26 -13.39
N THR A 115 -6.53 -12.83 -14.28
CA THR A 115 -7.36 -11.63 -14.11
C THR A 115 -8.67 -11.87 -14.84
N GLU A 116 -9.78 -11.79 -14.10
CA GLU A 116 -11.14 -11.98 -14.62
C GLU A 116 -11.96 -10.72 -14.25
N VAL A 117 -12.94 -10.37 -15.09
CA VAL A 117 -13.80 -9.18 -14.95
C VAL A 117 -15.25 -9.56 -14.74
#